data_AF-A0A660MIP1-F1
#
_entry.id   AF-A0A660MIP1-F1
#
_cell.length_a   1.000
_cell.length_b   1.000
_cell.length_c   1.000
_cell.angle_alpha   90.00
_cell.angle_beta   90.00
_cell.angle_gamma   90.00
#
_symmetry.space_group_name_H-M   'P 1'
#
loop_
_entity.id
_entity.type
_entity.pdbx_description
1 polymer ?
#
loop_
_entity_poly.entity_id
_entity_poly.type
_entity_poly.pdbx_seq_one_letter_code
_entity_poly.pdbx_strand_id
1 'polypeptide(L)'
;IDLSADALLFNCSHPEIMADATAVARAALDAADSTLRLGVYANAFCAHDADEAALPANDGLDDIRTDLSPAAYLALAQTWRAAGADIIGGCCGIGPEHIAALAAWRDSETFPK
;
A
#
# COMPACT_ATOMS: atom_id res chain seq x y z
N ILE A 1 -16.55 20.65 4.05
CA ILE A 1 -17.25 19.46 3.52
C ILE A 1 -16.76 18.31 4.36
N ASP A 2 -17.64 17.70 5.14
CA ASP A 2 -17.37 16.40 5.75
C ASP A 2 -17.80 15.34 4.73
N LEU A 3 -16.90 14.43 4.38
CA LEU A 3 -17.12 13.40 3.36
C LEU A 3 -17.71 12.11 3.98
N SER A 4 -17.82 12.03 5.32
CA SER A 4 -18.35 10.87 6.06
C SER A 4 -17.76 9.53 5.63
N ALA A 5 -16.48 9.51 5.23
CA ALA A 5 -15.76 8.31 4.86
C ALA A 5 -15.27 7.57 6.11
N ASP A 6 -15.23 6.24 6.06
CA ASP A 6 -14.66 5.41 7.14
C ASP A 6 -13.16 5.13 6.98
N ALA A 7 -12.62 5.36 5.77
CA ALA A 7 -11.22 5.12 5.46
C ALA A 7 -10.74 5.97 4.27
N LEU A 8 -9.45 6.28 4.26
CA LEU A 8 -8.70 6.85 3.14
C LEU A 8 -7.64 5.84 2.69
N LEU A 9 -7.60 5.54 1.38
CA LEU A 9 -6.71 4.51 0.85
C LEU A 9 -5.84 5.07 -0.28
N PHE A 10 -4.57 4.64 -0.29
CA PHE A 10 -3.65 4.80 -1.40
C PHE A 10 -3.61 3.51 -2.23
N ASN A 11 -3.82 3.61 -3.54
CA ASN A 11 -3.80 2.44 -4.41
C ASN A 11 -3.01 2.69 -5.70
N CYS A 12 -2.52 1.59 -6.29
CA CYS A 12 -1.82 1.54 -7.57
C CYS A 12 -0.49 2.30 -7.66
N SER A 13 -0.01 2.91 -6.58
CA SER A 13 1.34 3.46 -6.53
C SER A 13 2.39 2.39 -6.23
N HIS A 14 3.65 2.73 -6.45
CA HIS A 14 4.79 1.89 -6.12
C HIS A 14 4.86 1.57 -4.62
N PRO A 15 5.20 0.32 -4.23
CA PRO A 15 5.22 -0.09 -2.84
C PRO A 15 6.22 0.69 -1.97
N GLU A 16 7.31 1.18 -2.57
CA GLU A 16 8.38 1.91 -1.89
C GLU A 16 7.93 3.26 -1.31
N ILE A 17 6.97 3.94 -1.96
CA ILE A 17 6.54 5.28 -1.55
C ILE A 17 5.39 5.26 -0.52
N MET A 18 4.73 4.11 -0.36
CA MET A 18 3.49 4.01 0.41
C MET A 18 3.69 4.24 1.91
N ALA A 19 4.85 3.87 2.46
CA ALA A 19 5.15 4.09 3.88
C ALA A 19 5.17 5.59 4.21
N ASP A 20 5.87 6.39 3.40
CA ASP A 20 5.99 7.84 3.58
C ASP A 20 4.63 8.53 3.42
N ALA A 21 3.87 8.15 2.39
CA ALA A 21 2.52 8.68 2.18
C ALA A 21 1.57 8.36 3.35
N THR A 22 1.65 7.14 3.87
CA THR A 22 0.84 6.70 5.03
C THR A 22 1.23 7.46 6.28
N ALA A 23 2.52 7.66 6.55
CA ALA A 23 2.99 8.40 7.71
C ALA A 23 2.54 9.87 7.68
N VAL A 24 2.62 10.53 6.52
CA VAL A 24 2.12 11.90 6.32
C VAL A 24 0.60 11.96 6.56
N ALA A 25 -0.16 11.02 6.00
CA ALA A 25 -1.60 10.97 6.19
C ALA A 25 -1.97 10.73 7.67
N ARG A 26 -1.27 9.82 8.36
CA ARG A 26 -1.51 9.52 9.77
C ARG A 26 -1.29 10.76 10.64
N ALA A 27 -0.18 11.46 10.45
CA ALA A 27 0.12 12.70 11.17
C ALA A 27 -0.96 13.78 10.94
N ALA A 28 -1.45 13.92 9.71
CA ALA A 28 -2.52 14.87 9.39
C ALA A 28 -3.86 14.48 10.06
N LEU A 29 -4.20 13.20 10.07
CA LEU A 29 -5.40 12.71 10.73
C LEU A 29 -5.33 12.83 12.26
N ASP A 30 -4.16 12.60 12.86
CA ASP A 30 -3.93 12.78 14.30
C ASP A 30 -4.07 14.25 14.71
N ALA A 31 -3.51 15.17 13.92
CA ALA A 31 -3.66 16.61 14.16
C ALA A 31 -5.12 17.09 14.04
N ALA A 32 -5.95 16.35 13.31
CA ALA A 32 -7.37 16.61 13.13
C ALA A 32 -8.28 15.83 14.11
N ASP A 33 -7.71 15.05 15.04
CA ASP A 33 -8.43 14.12 15.94
C ASP A 33 -9.41 13.19 15.18
N SER A 34 -8.97 12.72 14.01
CA SER A 34 -9.79 11.93 13.09
C SER A 34 -9.63 10.43 13.32
N THR A 35 -10.77 9.73 13.36
CA THR A 35 -10.85 8.26 13.45
C THR A 35 -10.81 7.57 12.08
N LEU A 36 -10.52 8.31 10.99
CA LEU A 36 -10.35 7.74 9.66
C LEU A 36 -9.25 6.67 9.68
N ARG A 37 -9.57 5.51 9.12
CA ARG A 37 -8.60 4.44 8.90
C ARG A 37 -7.78 4.73 7.65
N LEU A 38 -6.55 4.24 7.63
CA LEU A 38 -5.68 4.33 6.46
C LEU A 38 -5.54 2.98 5.77
N GLY A 39 -5.41 2.96 4.45
CA GLY A 39 -5.10 1.73 3.73
C GLY A 39 -4.16 1.87 2.54
N VAL A 40 -3.53 0.76 2.20
CA VAL A 40 -2.49 0.66 1.16
C VAL A 40 -2.74 -0.55 0.26
N TYR A 41 -2.80 -0.30 -1.04
CA TYR A 41 -2.97 -1.29 -2.12
C TYR A 41 -1.92 -0.99 -3.21
N ALA A 42 -0.66 -1.32 -2.97
CA ALA A 42 0.43 -1.03 -3.90
C ALA A 42 0.37 -1.91 -5.17
N ASN A 43 1.01 -1.44 -6.24
CA ASN A 43 1.22 -2.20 -7.48
C ASN A 43 2.50 -3.06 -7.41
N ALA A 44 2.76 -3.80 -8.50
CA ALA A 44 4.01 -4.53 -8.76
C ALA A 44 4.63 -4.12 -10.11
N PHE A 45 4.48 -2.86 -10.52
CA PHE A 45 5.10 -2.37 -11.74
C PHE A 45 6.61 -2.15 -11.53
N CYS A 46 7.38 -2.29 -12.60
CA CYS A 46 8.76 -1.86 -12.61
C CYS A 46 8.83 -0.34 -12.39
N ALA A 47 9.73 0.11 -11.51
CA ALA A 47 10.03 1.53 -11.41
C ALA A 47 10.56 2.02 -12.76
N HIS A 48 9.92 3.02 -13.33
CA HIS A 48 10.38 3.63 -14.57
C HIS A 48 11.43 4.70 -14.25
N ASP A 49 12.52 4.75 -14.99
CA ASP A 49 13.54 5.82 -14.88
C ASP A 49 13.01 7.20 -15.35
N ALA A 50 11.77 7.24 -15.86
CA ALA A 50 11.09 8.43 -16.35
C ALA A 50 10.23 9.08 -15.25
N ASP A 51 9.91 10.36 -15.44
CA ASP A 51 8.99 11.11 -14.59
C ASP A 51 7.62 10.40 -14.57
N GLU A 52 7.30 9.70 -13.48
CA GLU A 52 6.04 8.95 -13.33
C GLU A 52 4.80 9.84 -13.49
N ALA A 53 4.91 11.14 -13.19
CA ALA A 53 3.81 12.08 -13.42
C ALA A 53 3.49 12.28 -14.92
N ALA A 54 4.42 11.91 -15.81
CA ALA A 54 4.27 11.99 -17.26
C ALA A 54 3.81 10.67 -17.90
N LEU A 55 3.76 9.56 -17.15
CA LEU A 55 3.32 8.25 -17.64
C LEU A 55 1.83 8.06 -17.35
N PRO A 56 0.96 7.89 -18.36
CA PRO A 56 -0.44 7.64 -18.11
C PRO A 56 -0.61 6.24 -17.50
N ALA A 57 -1.27 6.14 -16.33
CA ALA A 57 -1.50 4.88 -15.62
C ALA A 57 -2.25 3.79 -16.42
N ASN A 58 -2.80 4.13 -17.59
CA ASN A 58 -3.58 3.23 -18.46
C ASN A 58 -2.99 3.08 -19.87
N ASP A 59 -1.82 3.67 -20.16
CA ASP A 59 -1.24 3.65 -21.51
C ASP A 59 -0.08 2.66 -21.58
N GLY A 60 -0.37 1.48 -22.15
CA GLY A 60 0.59 0.38 -22.27
C GLY A 60 0.40 -0.74 -21.24
N LEU A 61 1.11 -1.84 -21.47
CA LEU A 61 1.28 -2.91 -20.48
C LEU A 61 2.61 -2.63 -19.79
N ASP A 62 2.54 -2.10 -18.57
CA ASP A 62 3.74 -1.99 -17.75
C ASP A 62 4.23 -3.39 -17.37
N ASP A 63 5.54 -3.60 -17.47
CA ASP A 63 6.15 -4.85 -17.06
C ASP A 63 5.96 -5.03 -15.55
N ILE A 64 5.48 -6.21 -15.18
CA ILE A 64 5.36 -6.61 -13.77
C ILE A 64 6.73 -7.08 -13.31
N ARG A 65 7.23 -6.45 -12.25
CA ARG A 65 8.51 -6.81 -11.65
C ARG A 65 8.43 -8.21 -11.02
N THR A 66 9.39 -9.07 -11.32
CA THR A 66 9.41 -10.46 -10.81
C THR A 66 10.06 -10.60 -9.44
N ASP A 67 10.75 -9.57 -8.96
CA ASP A 67 11.44 -9.55 -7.67
C ASP A 67 10.48 -9.28 -6.50
N LEU A 68 9.27 -8.78 -6.76
CA LEU A 68 8.23 -8.57 -5.75
C LEU A 68 7.49 -9.88 -5.44
N SER A 69 8.22 -10.84 -4.89
CA SER A 69 7.67 -12.10 -4.36
C SER A 69 6.68 -11.87 -3.21
N PRO A 70 5.84 -12.86 -2.84
CA PRO A 70 4.94 -12.74 -1.68
C PRO A 70 5.65 -12.33 -0.39
N ALA A 71 6.85 -12.86 -0.15
CA ALA A 71 7.65 -12.52 1.02
C ALA A 71 8.20 -11.08 0.97
N ALA A 72 8.65 -10.63 -0.21
CA ALA A 72 9.12 -9.26 -0.41
C ALA A 72 7.98 -8.25 -0.22
N TYR A 73 6.81 -8.54 -0.78
CA TYR A 73 5.61 -7.70 -0.60
C TYR A 73 5.15 -7.64 0.86
N LEU A 74 5.19 -8.78 1.57
CA LEU A 74 4.88 -8.82 3.00
C LEU A 74 5.85 -7.96 3.82
N ALA A 75 7.15 -7.96 3.50
CA ALA A 75 8.12 -7.11 4.19
C ALA A 75 7.78 -5.63 4.02
N LEU A 76 7.38 -5.21 2.81
CA LEU A 76 6.89 -3.85 2.56
C LEU A 76 5.60 -3.56 3.33
N ALA A 77 4.64 -4.48 3.34
CA ALA A 77 3.39 -4.34 4.09
C ALA A 77 3.60 -4.13 5.59
N GLN A 78 4.60 -4.77 6.18
CA GLN A 78 4.96 -4.55 7.58
C GLN A 78 5.41 -3.11 7.84
N THR A 79 6.13 -2.49 6.89
CA THR A 79 6.51 -1.07 6.99
C THR A 79 5.29 -0.15 6.91
N TRP A 80 4.32 -0.45 6.05
CA TRP A 80 3.09 0.35 5.94
C TRP A 80 2.24 0.25 7.19
N ARG A 81 2.14 -0.95 7.79
CA ARG A 81 1.47 -1.12 9.10
C ARG A 81 2.17 -0.31 10.18
N ALA A 82 3.50 -0.35 10.23
CA ALA A 82 4.28 0.46 11.18
C ALA A 82 4.08 1.98 10.96
N ALA A 83 3.84 2.40 9.72
CA ALA A 83 3.52 3.79 9.37
C ALA A 83 2.06 4.19 9.68
N GLY A 84 1.19 3.24 10.08
CA GLY A 84 -0.19 3.51 10.50
C GLY A 84 -1.28 3.01 9.54
N ALA A 85 -0.96 2.14 8.58
CA ALA A 85 -1.99 1.51 7.74
C ALA A 85 -2.82 0.48 8.54
N ASP A 86 -4.14 0.53 8.39
CA ASP A 86 -5.10 -0.40 9.00
C ASP A 86 -5.62 -1.44 8.00
N ILE A 87 -5.64 -1.08 6.71
CA ILE A 87 -6.15 -1.92 5.63
C ILE A 87 -5.03 -2.13 4.62
N ILE A 88 -4.56 -3.36 4.45
CA ILE A 88 -3.49 -3.67 3.50
C ILE A 88 -3.98 -4.71 2.50
N GLY A 89 -3.82 -4.40 1.22
CA GLY A 89 -4.17 -5.27 0.10
C GLY A 89 -3.15 -5.17 -1.03
N GLY A 90 -3.60 -5.35 -2.26
CA GLY A 90 -2.76 -5.27 -3.45
C GLY A 90 -3.53 -4.74 -4.66
N CYS A 91 -2.81 -4.18 -5.61
CA CYS A 91 -3.34 -3.65 -6.86
C CYS A 91 -2.74 -4.41 -8.06
N CYS A 92 -2.38 -3.70 -9.14
CA CYS A 92 -1.86 -4.31 -10.36
C CYS A 92 -0.62 -5.17 -10.09
N GLY A 93 -0.63 -6.41 -10.57
CA GLY A 93 0.49 -7.35 -10.42
C GLY A 93 0.64 -8.01 -9.04
N ILE A 94 -0.27 -7.75 -8.09
CA ILE A 94 -0.31 -8.44 -6.79
C ILE A 94 -1.33 -9.59 -6.84
N GLY A 95 -0.84 -10.83 -6.72
CA GLY A 95 -1.62 -12.05 -6.90
C GLY A 95 -2.15 -12.67 -5.61
N PRO A 96 -2.94 -13.77 -5.72
CA PRO A 96 -3.46 -14.51 -4.57
C PRO A 96 -2.39 -14.99 -3.59
N GLU A 97 -1.21 -15.35 -4.07
CA GLU A 97 -0.07 -15.79 -3.26
C GLU A 97 0.46 -14.68 -2.34
N HIS A 98 0.46 -13.43 -2.81
CA HIS A 98 0.81 -12.26 -1.99
C HIS A 98 -0.26 -12.01 -0.93
N ILE A 99 -1.53 -12.05 -1.32
CA ILE A 99 -2.66 -11.88 -0.38
C ILE A 99 -2.68 -13.00 0.66
N ALA A 100 -2.34 -14.23 0.29
CA ALA A 100 -2.22 -15.34 1.23
C ALA A 100 -1.11 -15.11 2.25
N ALA A 101 0.05 -14.55 1.83
CA ALA A 101 1.11 -14.18 2.75
C ALA A 101 0.69 -13.07 3.72
N LEU A 102 -0.04 -12.06 3.24
CA LEU A 102 -0.62 -11.01 4.10
C LEU A 102 -1.64 -11.58 5.10
N ALA A 103 -2.54 -12.46 4.64
CA ALA A 103 -3.55 -13.08 5.49
C ALA A 103 -2.91 -13.98 6.57
N ALA A 104 -1.92 -14.78 6.19
CA ALA A 104 -1.16 -15.59 7.13
C ALA A 104 -0.45 -14.75 8.19
N TRP A 105 0.13 -13.60 7.81
CA TRP A 105 0.73 -12.67 8.76
C TRP A 105 -0.32 -12.02 9.66
N ARG A 106 -1.45 -11.55 9.13
CA ARG A 106 -2.57 -11.00 9.91
C ARG A 106 -3.04 -11.95 11.01
N ASP A 107 -3.10 -13.24 10.69
CA ASP A 107 -3.59 -14.27 11.59
C ASP A 107 -2.48 -14.82 12.53
N SER A 108 -1.26 -14.32 12.42
CA SER A 108 -0.11 -14.76 13.22
C SER A 108 0.08 -13.97 14.52
N GLU A 109 0.81 -14.55 15.48
CA GLU A 109 1.13 -13.90 16.75
C GLU A 109 2.04 -12.66 16.60
N THR A 110 2.69 -12.51 15.44
CA THR A 110 3.58 -11.37 15.15
C THR A 110 2.83 -10.17 14.57
N PHE A 111 1.51 -10.27 14.36
CA PHE A 111 0.73 -9.14 13.88
C PHE A 111 0.64 -8.02 14.95
N PRO A 112 0.93 -6.75 14.61
CA PRO A 112 0.83 -5.65 15.55
C PRO A 112 -0.63 -5.42 15.95
N LYS A 113 -0.92 -5.67 17.23
CA LYS A 113 -2.24 -5.41 17.84
C LYS A 113 -2.53 -3.91 17.93
#